data_AF-A0A940EWQ8-F1
#
_entry.id   AF-A0A940EWQ8-F1
#
_cell.length_a   1.000
_cell.length_b   1.000
_cell.length_c   1.000
_cell.angle_alpha   90.00
_cell.angle_beta   90.00
_cell.angle_gamma   90.00
#
_symmetry.space_group_name_H-M   'P 1'
#
loop_
_entity.id
_entity.type
_entity.pdbx_description
1 polymer ?
#
loop_
_entity_poly.entity_id
_entity_poly.type
_entity_poly.pdbx_seq_one_letter_code
_entity_poly.pdbx_strand_id
1 'polypeptide(L)'
;MAEGNAGENVNGLPISVGARLREIRQEKRLSLREVARQLGISASLLSQVENGKTQPSVGTLYGLVTFYGASMDTILTGRDAGPAASRPAPAAPRTETAVFHTGPAVQRSAENPTLEMENGVTWERLAVATNDRAVQPLLVTYAPGASSSLHGRFTQHLGVEYAYVIAGTLTLHLEFEVLEVPPGDSIAFSSSRPHYYSNHGDVPAQAVFFVDGRGDTVESDPAGGVGEEDVAGILARIGLDNGQGGDGQGGAGPGAA
;
A
#
# COMPACT_ATOMS: atom_id res chain seq x y z
N MET A 1 -18.55 -7.77 49.19
CA MET A 1 -17.31 -8.57 49.33
C MET A 1 -17.22 -9.46 48.10
N ALA A 2 -16.27 -9.34 47.17
CA ALA A 2 -15.12 -8.46 47.05
C ALA A 2 -14.92 -8.15 45.55
N GLU A 3 -14.49 -6.93 45.26
CA GLU A 3 -13.86 -6.52 44.01
C GLU A 3 -12.43 -7.09 43.91
N GLY A 4 -11.90 -7.22 42.69
CA GLY A 4 -10.49 -7.48 42.42
C GLY A 4 -10.32 -8.33 41.15
N ASN A 5 -9.44 -8.03 40.21
CA ASN A 5 -8.47 -6.96 40.09
C ASN A 5 -8.07 -6.85 38.61
N ALA A 6 -7.82 -5.63 38.16
CA ALA A 6 -7.17 -5.35 36.89
C ALA A 6 -5.71 -5.83 36.91
N GLY A 7 -5.20 -6.20 35.73
CA GLY A 7 -3.77 -6.17 35.44
C GLY A 7 -3.06 -7.52 35.43
N GLU A 8 -3.00 -8.13 34.24
CA GLU A 8 -1.75 -8.76 33.79
C GLU A 8 -1.37 -8.17 32.44
N ASN A 9 -0.55 -7.12 32.49
CA ASN A 9 0.25 -6.63 31.38
C ASN A 9 1.31 -7.70 31.07
N VAL A 10 1.10 -8.45 29.99
CA VAL A 10 2.18 -9.24 29.39
C VAL A 10 3.12 -8.31 28.62
N ASN A 11 4.30 -8.09 29.22
CA ASN A 11 5.42 -7.33 28.68
C ASN A 11 5.88 -7.84 27.31
N GLY A 12 5.96 -6.91 26.34
CA GLY A 12 6.50 -7.13 25.00
C GLY A 12 5.55 -6.78 23.85
N LEU A 13 4.66 -5.80 24.03
CA LEU A 13 3.73 -5.40 22.95
C LEU A 13 4.54 -4.93 21.72
N PRO A 14 4.36 -5.55 20.54
CA PRO A 14 5.01 -5.09 19.32
C PRO A 14 4.63 -3.61 19.12
N ILE A 15 5.62 -2.77 18.80
CA ILE A 15 5.41 -1.36 18.47
C ILE A 15 4.26 -1.30 17.46
N SER A 16 3.25 -0.47 17.73
CA SER A 16 2.09 -0.36 16.85
C SER A 16 2.52 0.13 15.47
N VAL A 17 1.76 -0.20 14.43
CA VAL A 17 2.03 0.26 13.05
C VAL A 17 2.28 1.77 12.99
N GLY A 18 1.44 2.56 13.67
CA GLY A 18 1.61 4.01 13.77
C GLY A 18 2.92 4.43 14.44
N ALA A 19 3.28 3.80 15.55
CA ALA A 19 4.52 4.12 16.25
C ALA A 19 5.77 3.76 15.42
N ARG A 20 5.74 2.68 14.63
CA ARG A 20 6.84 2.33 13.71
C ARG A 20 6.97 3.33 12.56
N LEU A 21 5.86 3.75 11.98
CA LEU A 21 5.85 4.80 10.95
C LEU A 21 6.47 6.10 11.49
N ARG A 22 6.17 6.44 12.75
CA ARG A 22 6.75 7.59 13.44
C ARG A 22 8.26 7.45 13.63
N GLU A 23 8.73 6.29 14.08
CA GLU A 23 10.16 6.02 14.27
C GLU A 23 10.94 6.22 12.96
N ILE A 24 10.51 5.57 11.88
CA ILE A 24 11.15 5.69 10.56
C ILE A 24 11.16 7.15 10.08
N ARG A 25 10.07 7.88 10.26
CA ARG A 25 10.00 9.30 9.90
C ARG A 25 11.03 10.14 10.68
N GLN A 26 11.16 9.88 11.99
CA GLN A 26 12.07 10.62 12.86
C GLN A 26 13.54 10.29 12.56
N GLU A 27 13.86 9.03 12.28
CA GLU A 27 15.19 8.59 11.85
C GLU A 27 15.62 9.29 10.55
N LYS A 28 14.70 9.40 9.59
CA LYS A 28 14.91 10.16 8.34
C LYS A 28 14.84 11.68 8.51
N ARG A 29 14.60 12.18 9.73
CA ARG A 29 14.50 13.60 10.09
C ARG A 29 13.44 14.37 9.28
N LEU A 30 12.37 13.70 8.89
CA LEU A 30 11.28 14.30 8.11
C LEU A 30 10.20 14.89 9.04
N SER A 31 9.68 16.06 8.68
CA SER A 31 8.55 16.65 9.40
C SER A 31 7.23 16.02 8.97
N LEU A 32 6.22 16.03 9.85
CA LEU A 32 4.86 15.58 9.50
C LEU A 32 4.31 16.31 8.26
N ARG A 33 4.56 17.62 8.15
CA ARG A 33 4.08 18.44 7.03
C ARG A 33 4.73 18.03 5.71
N GLU A 34 6.01 17.70 5.73
CA GLU A 34 6.74 17.31 4.53
C GLU A 34 6.21 16.02 3.94
N VAL A 35 6.09 14.98 4.79
CA VAL A 35 5.53 13.68 4.38
C VAL A 35 4.08 13.84 3.91
N ALA A 36 3.27 14.56 4.67
CA ALA A 36 1.86 14.76 4.36
C ALA A 36 1.67 15.45 3.00
N ARG A 37 2.47 16.49 2.72
CA ARG A 37 2.49 17.19 1.43
C ARG A 37 2.85 16.26 0.28
N GLN A 38 3.90 15.45 0.43
CA GLN A 38 4.34 14.54 -0.63
C GLN A 38 3.32 13.43 -0.93
N LEU A 39 2.58 12.97 0.09
CA LEU A 39 1.58 11.92 -0.04
C LEU A 39 0.16 12.44 -0.31
N GLY A 40 -0.03 13.76 -0.40
CA GLY A 40 -1.36 14.36 -0.62
C GLY A 40 -2.37 14.07 0.51
N ILE A 41 -1.89 13.90 1.74
CA ILE A 41 -2.70 13.70 2.95
C ILE A 41 -2.57 14.90 3.90
N SER A 42 -3.42 15.00 4.92
CA SER A 42 -3.29 16.07 5.92
C SER A 42 -2.23 15.72 6.98
N ALA A 43 -1.48 16.72 7.45
CA ALA A 43 -0.52 16.53 8.54
C ALA A 43 -1.22 16.09 9.85
N SER A 44 -2.49 16.48 10.04
CA SER A 44 -3.33 16.01 11.14
C SER A 44 -3.58 14.50 11.03
N LEU A 45 -3.98 14.01 9.85
CA LEU A 45 -4.20 12.59 9.61
C LEU A 45 -2.94 11.78 9.91
N LEU A 46 -1.79 12.20 9.36
CA LEU A 46 -0.52 11.52 9.63
C LEU A 46 -0.17 11.50 11.12
N SER A 47 -0.39 12.61 11.84
CA SER A 47 -0.20 12.66 13.29
C SER A 47 -1.15 11.72 14.05
N GLN A 48 -2.43 11.65 13.64
CA GLN A 48 -3.40 10.74 14.25
C GLN A 48 -3.00 9.27 14.02
N VAL A 49 -2.55 8.92 12.82
CA VAL A 49 -2.02 7.59 12.51
C VAL A 49 -0.79 7.26 13.36
N GLU A 50 0.21 8.14 13.39
CA GLU A 50 1.47 7.91 14.11
C GLU A 50 1.29 7.76 15.63
N ASN A 51 0.25 8.38 16.19
CA ASN A 51 -0.08 8.27 17.60
C ASN A 51 -1.13 7.18 17.89
N GLY A 52 -1.48 6.36 16.90
CA GLY A 52 -2.46 5.28 17.04
C GLY A 52 -3.89 5.74 17.32
N LYS A 53 -4.20 7.01 17.04
CA LYS A 53 -5.54 7.60 17.20
C LYS A 53 -6.49 7.23 16.07
N THR A 54 -5.94 6.92 14.89
CA THR A 54 -6.68 6.31 13.78
C THR A 54 -5.80 5.30 13.05
N GLN A 55 -6.43 4.38 12.32
CA GLN A 55 -5.74 3.45 11.44
C GLN A 55 -5.66 4.04 10.02
N PRO A 56 -4.56 3.84 9.27
CA PRO A 56 -4.47 4.29 7.89
C PRO A 56 -5.36 3.42 6.99
N SER A 57 -5.78 3.96 5.84
CA SER A 57 -6.28 3.13 4.73
C SER A 57 -5.17 2.32 4.06
N VAL A 58 -5.53 1.32 3.25
CA VAL A 58 -4.57 0.54 2.44
C VAL A 58 -3.66 1.47 1.63
N GLY A 59 -4.26 2.37 0.85
CA GLY A 59 -3.52 3.29 -0.01
C GLY A 59 -2.60 4.21 0.78
N THR A 60 -3.06 4.74 1.92
CA THR A 60 -2.24 5.60 2.80
C THR A 60 -1.05 4.83 3.38
N LEU A 61 -1.28 3.61 3.87
CA LEU A 61 -0.23 2.77 4.44
C LEU A 61 0.83 2.44 3.38
N TYR A 62 0.41 2.04 2.18
CA TYR A 62 1.35 1.77 1.10
C TYR A 62 2.09 3.01 0.63
N GLY A 63 1.42 4.16 0.55
CA GLY A 63 2.06 5.44 0.23
C GLY A 63 3.18 5.76 1.21
N LEU A 64 2.93 5.59 2.52
CA LEU A 64 3.93 5.80 3.57
C LEU A 64 5.09 4.80 3.47
N VAL A 65 4.81 3.51 3.34
CA VAL A 65 5.84 2.45 3.22
C VAL A 65 6.76 2.71 2.03
N THR A 66 6.16 3.03 0.87
CA THR A 66 6.90 3.33 -0.37
C THR A 66 7.73 4.59 -0.23
N PHE A 67 7.15 5.67 0.28
CA PHE A 67 7.85 6.94 0.49
C PHE A 67 9.03 6.81 1.45
N TYR A 68 8.90 5.98 2.48
CA TYR A 68 10.01 5.70 3.39
C TYR A 68 11.04 4.69 2.85
N GLY A 69 10.75 4.00 1.74
CA GLY A 69 11.57 2.89 1.26
C GLY A 69 11.65 1.74 2.28
N ALA A 70 10.59 1.55 3.06
CA ALA A 70 10.47 0.49 4.05
C ALA A 70 9.79 -0.74 3.44
N SER A 71 9.85 -1.88 4.12
CA SER A 71 9.06 -3.07 3.75
C SER A 71 7.78 -3.16 4.58
N MET A 72 6.74 -3.76 4.03
CA MET A 72 5.51 -4.02 4.80
C MET A 72 5.77 -4.95 5.99
N ASP A 73 6.71 -5.88 5.86
CA ASP A 73 7.11 -6.77 6.96
C ASP A 73 7.72 -6.00 8.13
N THR A 74 8.57 -5.00 7.85
CA THR A 74 9.13 -4.11 8.87
C THR A 74 8.03 -3.37 9.63
N ILE A 75 7.00 -2.89 8.93
CA ILE A 75 5.88 -2.19 9.56
C ILE A 75 4.96 -3.12 10.35
N LEU A 76 4.71 -4.35 9.89
CA LEU A 76 3.80 -5.28 10.55
C LEU A 76 4.45 -6.08 11.68
N THR A 77 5.73 -6.44 11.56
CA THR A 77 6.44 -7.27 12.56
C THR A 77 7.41 -6.48 13.42
N GLY A 78 7.94 -5.37 12.90
CA GLY A 78 9.05 -4.68 13.53
C GLY A 78 10.40 -5.30 13.42
N ARG A 79 10.54 -6.33 12.57
CA ARG A 79 11.84 -6.89 12.29
C ARG A 79 12.43 -6.10 11.14
N ASP A 80 13.65 -5.64 11.31
CA ASP A 80 14.47 -5.20 10.20
C ASP A 80 14.80 -6.42 9.33
N ALA A 81 13.89 -6.73 8.43
CA ALA A 81 14.32 -7.20 7.15
C ALA A 81 15.14 -6.04 6.55
N GLY A 82 16.48 -6.08 6.62
CA GLY A 82 17.38 -5.08 6.01
C GLY A 82 17.07 -4.83 4.52
N PRO A 83 17.81 -4.01 3.75
CA PRO A 83 17.47 -3.79 2.34
C PRO A 83 17.27 -5.13 1.61
N ALA A 84 16.14 -5.26 0.90
CA ALA A 84 15.92 -6.40 0.03
C ALA A 84 17.11 -6.44 -0.93
N ALA A 85 17.94 -7.48 -0.80
CA ALA A 85 19.02 -7.68 -1.74
C ALA A 85 18.36 -7.83 -3.12
N SER A 86 18.58 -6.83 -3.97
CA SER A 86 18.17 -6.82 -5.36
C SER A 86 18.53 -8.17 -5.96
N ARG A 87 17.54 -8.89 -6.49
CA ARG A 87 17.77 -10.18 -7.14
C ARG A 87 18.74 -9.93 -8.30
N PRO A 88 19.95 -10.52 -8.32
CA PRO A 88 20.82 -10.40 -9.48
C PRO A 88 20.09 -10.98 -10.69
N ALA A 89 20.13 -10.27 -11.82
CA ALA A 89 19.66 -10.77 -13.11
C ALA A 89 20.14 -12.22 -13.35
N PRO A 90 19.34 -13.09 -13.99
CA PRO A 90 19.63 -14.51 -14.04
C PRO A 90 20.89 -14.78 -14.87
N ALA A 91 22.02 -14.92 -14.20
CA ALA A 91 23.27 -15.36 -14.79
C ALA A 91 23.50 -16.84 -14.47
N ALA A 92 23.19 -17.69 -15.46
CA ALA A 92 23.60 -19.09 -15.64
C ALA A 92 23.16 -20.10 -14.53
N PRO A 93 23.00 -21.39 -14.86
CA PRO A 93 22.41 -22.36 -13.94
C PRO A 93 23.39 -22.63 -12.79
N ARG A 94 23.09 -22.10 -11.61
CA ARG A 94 23.78 -22.49 -10.38
C ARG A 94 23.14 -23.77 -9.89
N THR A 95 23.97 -24.79 -9.67
CA THR A 95 23.65 -25.95 -8.85
C THR A 95 23.05 -25.43 -7.55
N GLU A 96 21.76 -25.67 -7.34
CA GLU A 96 21.00 -25.13 -6.21
C GLU A 96 21.55 -25.70 -4.91
N THR A 97 22.45 -24.97 -4.26
CA THR A 97 22.62 -25.08 -2.83
C THR A 97 21.32 -24.53 -2.25
N ALA A 98 20.39 -25.43 -1.89
CA ALA A 98 19.11 -25.10 -1.29
C ALA A 98 19.33 -24.05 -0.19
N VAL A 99 18.82 -22.84 -0.41
CA VAL A 99 18.81 -21.80 0.61
C VAL A 99 17.82 -22.29 1.67
N PHE A 100 18.35 -22.83 2.77
CA PHE A 100 17.51 -23.32 3.86
C PHE A 100 16.69 -22.15 4.43
N HIS A 101 15.37 -22.27 4.33
CA HIS A 101 14.43 -21.39 5.04
C HIS A 101 14.58 -21.65 6.54
N THR A 102 15.18 -20.70 7.25
CA THR A 102 15.44 -20.72 8.70
C THR A 102 14.24 -20.35 9.59
N GLY A 103 13.02 -20.34 9.06
CA GLY A 103 11.77 -20.03 9.79
C GLY A 103 10.90 -21.28 9.97
N PRO A 104 9.91 -21.25 10.89
CA PRO A 104 8.95 -22.33 10.97
C PRO A 104 8.19 -22.44 9.64
N ALA A 105 8.19 -23.63 9.05
CA ALA A 105 7.50 -23.90 7.78
C ALA A 105 5.96 -23.72 7.87
N VAL A 106 5.43 -23.62 9.09
CA VAL A 106 4.01 -23.45 9.39
C VAL A 106 3.84 -22.28 10.35
N GLN A 107 3.04 -21.30 9.95
CA GLN A 107 2.50 -20.27 10.84
C GLN A 107 1.06 -20.65 11.17
N ARG A 108 0.69 -20.65 12.46
CA ARG A 108 -0.69 -20.95 12.88
C ARG A 108 -1.55 -19.71 12.66
N SER A 109 -2.77 -19.89 12.15
CA SER A 109 -3.68 -18.77 11.86
C SER A 109 -3.95 -17.89 13.08
N ALA A 110 -4.05 -18.48 14.28
CA ALA A 110 -4.24 -17.76 15.54
C ALA A 110 -3.07 -16.83 15.91
N GLU A 111 -1.92 -16.97 15.26
CA GLU A 111 -0.71 -16.17 15.48
C GLU A 111 -0.43 -15.21 14.31
N ASN A 112 -1.28 -15.19 13.28
CA ASN A 112 -1.12 -14.29 12.15
C ASN A 112 -1.15 -12.84 12.64
N PRO A 113 -0.15 -12.02 12.28
CA PRO A 113 -0.24 -10.60 12.57
C PRO A 113 -1.33 -9.97 11.74
N THR A 114 -2.26 -9.32 12.44
CA THR A 114 -3.43 -8.70 11.84
C THR A 114 -3.31 -7.18 11.89
N LEU A 115 -3.72 -6.54 10.81
CA LEU A 115 -3.91 -5.10 10.73
C LEU A 115 -5.34 -4.82 10.26
N GLU A 116 -6.16 -4.29 11.16
CA GLU A 116 -7.44 -3.69 10.79
C GLU A 116 -7.19 -2.27 10.27
N MET A 117 -8.02 -1.86 9.32
CA MET A 117 -8.00 -0.53 8.71
C MET A 117 -9.34 0.18 8.95
N GLU A 118 -9.31 1.51 8.98
CA GLU A 118 -10.47 2.35 9.30
C GLU A 118 -11.67 2.13 8.36
N ASN A 119 -11.43 1.65 7.15
CA ASN A 119 -12.40 1.41 6.09
C ASN A 119 -13.02 0.00 6.10
N GLY A 120 -12.84 -0.77 7.18
CA GLY A 120 -13.40 -2.13 7.30
C GLY A 120 -12.64 -3.20 6.51
N VAL A 121 -11.40 -2.90 6.12
CA VAL A 121 -10.48 -3.86 5.51
C VAL A 121 -9.58 -4.42 6.60
N THR A 122 -9.46 -5.74 6.65
CA THR A 122 -8.57 -6.43 7.59
C THR A 122 -7.54 -7.23 6.83
N TRP A 123 -6.27 -7.07 7.18
CA TRP A 123 -5.15 -7.83 6.63
C TRP A 123 -4.61 -8.79 7.67
N GLU A 124 -4.41 -10.03 7.26
CA GLU A 124 -3.66 -11.03 8.01
C GLU A 124 -2.41 -11.38 7.22
N ARG A 125 -1.23 -11.19 7.81
CA ARG A 125 0.02 -11.64 7.19
C ARG A 125 0.14 -13.15 7.31
N LEU A 126 0.19 -13.83 6.16
CA LEU A 126 0.38 -15.28 6.10
C LEU A 126 1.85 -15.66 6.31
N ALA A 127 2.12 -16.97 6.32
CA ALA A 127 3.47 -17.49 6.47
C ALA A 127 4.39 -16.99 5.34
N VAL A 128 5.57 -16.50 5.71
CA VAL A 128 6.61 -16.08 4.78
C VAL A 128 7.87 -16.88 5.10
N ALA A 129 8.49 -17.44 4.08
CA ALA A 129 9.75 -18.14 4.26
C ALA A 129 10.84 -17.13 4.65
N THR A 130 11.66 -17.44 5.65
CA THR A 130 12.74 -16.52 6.01
C THR A 130 13.67 -16.36 4.81
N ASN A 131 13.86 -15.10 4.41
CA ASN A 131 14.62 -14.61 3.25
C ASN A 131 13.88 -14.58 1.89
N ASP A 132 12.64 -15.04 1.80
CA ASP A 132 11.79 -14.74 0.63
C ASP A 132 11.02 -13.45 0.88
N ARG A 133 11.51 -12.36 0.28
CA ARG A 133 10.98 -11.00 0.47
C ARG A 133 10.29 -10.45 -0.77
N ALA A 134 10.35 -11.19 -1.87
CA ALA A 134 9.73 -10.80 -3.12
C ALA A 134 8.21 -10.91 -3.01
N VAL A 135 7.73 -11.94 -2.28
CA VAL A 135 6.31 -12.26 -2.16
C VAL A 135 5.73 -11.80 -0.83
N GLN A 136 4.62 -11.05 -0.88
CA GLN A 136 3.82 -10.66 0.27
C GLN A 136 2.48 -11.41 0.25
N PRO A 137 2.38 -12.55 0.95
CA PRO A 137 1.13 -13.30 1.06
C PRO A 137 0.25 -12.71 2.18
N LEU A 138 -0.98 -12.35 1.83
CA LEU A 138 -1.98 -11.78 2.74
C LEU A 138 -3.29 -12.53 2.61
N LEU A 139 -3.97 -12.80 3.73
CA LEU A 139 -5.41 -13.01 3.71
C LEU A 139 -6.06 -11.65 3.97
N VAL A 140 -6.89 -11.19 3.04
CA VAL A 140 -7.55 -9.90 3.12
C VAL A 140 -9.06 -10.11 3.23
N THR A 141 -9.66 -9.49 4.23
CA THR A 141 -11.10 -9.48 4.44
C THR A 141 -11.64 -8.06 4.22
N TYR A 142 -12.65 -7.94 3.37
CA TYR A 142 -13.42 -6.73 3.14
C TYR A 142 -14.80 -6.90 3.79
N ALA A 143 -15.08 -6.17 4.86
CA ALA A 143 -16.44 -6.10 5.42
C ALA A 143 -17.45 -5.58 4.37
N PRO A 144 -18.77 -5.80 4.55
CA PRO A 144 -19.79 -5.19 3.70
C PRO A 144 -19.60 -3.67 3.57
N GLY A 145 -19.53 -3.17 2.33
CA GLY A 145 -19.26 -1.76 2.03
C GLY A 145 -17.80 -1.32 2.18
N ALA A 146 -16.88 -2.19 2.61
CA ALA A 146 -15.47 -1.86 2.75
C ALA A 146 -14.81 -1.65 1.39
N SER A 147 -13.80 -0.78 1.35
CA SER A 147 -13.00 -0.52 0.16
C SER A 147 -11.55 -0.28 0.56
N SER A 148 -10.61 -0.82 -0.20
CA SER A 148 -9.16 -0.55 -0.03
C SER A 148 -8.81 0.91 -0.29
N SER A 149 -9.68 1.65 -0.98
CA SER A 149 -9.48 3.06 -1.26
C SER A 149 -10.33 3.98 -0.39
N LEU A 150 -9.75 5.12 0.00
CA LEU A 150 -10.49 6.27 0.51
C LEU A 150 -11.07 7.06 -0.67
N HIS A 151 -12.40 7.16 -0.75
CA HIS A 151 -13.13 7.91 -1.77
C HIS A 151 -12.87 7.45 -3.23
N GLY A 152 -12.56 6.17 -3.45
CA GLY A 152 -12.39 5.60 -4.80
C GLY A 152 -11.13 6.07 -5.53
N ARG A 153 -10.14 6.62 -4.82
CA ARG A 153 -8.82 6.92 -5.37
C ARG A 153 -8.07 5.64 -5.72
N PHE A 154 -7.60 5.53 -6.95
CA PHE A 154 -6.77 4.41 -7.36
C PHE A 154 -5.44 4.37 -6.62
N THR A 155 -4.97 3.15 -6.35
CA THR A 155 -3.62 2.88 -5.86
C THR A 155 -2.78 2.33 -7.01
N GLN A 156 -1.48 2.62 -6.97
CA GLN A 156 -0.47 2.03 -7.85
C GLN A 156 0.74 1.66 -7.02
N HIS A 157 1.36 0.54 -7.33
CA HIS A 157 2.60 0.13 -6.71
C HIS A 157 3.41 -0.81 -7.60
N LEU A 158 4.68 -1.01 -7.27
CA LEU A 158 5.52 -1.98 -7.96
C LEU A 158 5.08 -3.41 -7.65
N GLY A 159 5.32 -4.30 -8.62
CA GLY A 159 5.03 -5.72 -8.52
C GLY A 159 3.91 -6.21 -9.42
N VAL A 160 3.62 -7.50 -9.27
CA VAL A 160 2.47 -8.19 -9.85
C VAL A 160 1.58 -8.63 -8.70
N GLU A 161 0.30 -8.30 -8.79
CA GLU A 161 -0.67 -8.73 -7.81
C GLU A 161 -1.42 -9.94 -8.32
N TYR A 162 -1.45 -10.98 -7.51
CA TYR A 162 -2.29 -12.16 -7.67
C TYR A 162 -3.29 -12.21 -6.52
N ALA A 163 -4.52 -12.64 -6.79
CA ALA A 163 -5.46 -12.96 -5.74
C ALA A 163 -6.32 -14.17 -6.11
N TYR A 164 -6.77 -14.90 -5.10
CA TYR A 164 -7.78 -15.96 -5.23
C TYR A 164 -8.90 -15.70 -4.24
N VAL A 165 -10.13 -15.56 -4.73
CA VAL A 165 -11.30 -15.26 -3.90
C VAL A 165 -11.81 -16.54 -3.26
N ILE A 166 -11.93 -16.56 -1.94
CA ILE A 166 -12.31 -17.75 -1.16
C ILE A 166 -13.73 -17.65 -0.58
N ALA A 167 -14.25 -16.45 -0.36
CA ALA A 167 -15.60 -16.22 0.16
C ALA A 167 -16.12 -14.83 -0.24
N GLY A 168 -17.45 -14.68 -0.35
CA GLY A 168 -18.09 -13.44 -0.82
C GLY A 168 -17.69 -13.04 -2.24
N THR A 169 -18.13 -11.87 -2.70
CA THR A 169 -17.78 -11.35 -4.03
C THR A 169 -16.95 -10.08 -3.86
N LEU A 170 -15.76 -10.07 -4.46
CA LEU A 170 -14.88 -8.91 -4.48
C LEU A 170 -15.13 -8.10 -5.75
N THR A 171 -15.22 -6.78 -5.66
CA THR A 171 -15.25 -5.89 -6.81
C THR A 171 -13.86 -5.32 -7.05
N LEU A 172 -13.25 -5.65 -8.18
CA LEU A 172 -11.98 -5.08 -8.65
C LEU A 172 -12.29 -3.90 -9.58
N HIS A 173 -11.82 -2.72 -9.20
CA HIS A 173 -11.77 -1.55 -10.07
C HIS A 173 -10.35 -1.48 -10.63
N LEU A 174 -10.21 -1.66 -11.93
CA LEU A 174 -8.92 -1.74 -12.61
C LEU A 174 -8.97 -0.88 -13.87
N GLU A 175 -8.22 0.22 -13.87
CA GLU A 175 -8.25 1.23 -14.94
C GLU A 175 -9.67 1.73 -15.23
N PHE A 176 -10.26 1.29 -16.35
CA PHE A 176 -11.60 1.66 -16.80
C PHE A 176 -12.64 0.55 -16.59
N GLU A 177 -12.22 -0.58 -16.02
CA GLU A 177 -13.05 -1.75 -15.81
C GLU A 177 -13.46 -1.89 -14.34
N VAL A 178 -14.69 -2.37 -14.15
CA VAL A 178 -15.22 -2.79 -12.84
C VAL A 178 -15.65 -4.24 -12.99
N LEU A 179 -14.98 -5.12 -12.26
CA LEU A 179 -15.11 -6.57 -12.38
C LEU A 179 -15.60 -7.15 -11.06
N GLU A 180 -16.69 -7.91 -11.10
CA GLU A 180 -17.10 -8.74 -9.96
C GLU A 180 -16.34 -10.07 -10.02
N VAL A 181 -15.73 -10.44 -8.90
CA VAL A 181 -14.87 -11.61 -8.77
C VAL A 181 -15.44 -12.49 -7.67
N PRO A 182 -16.27 -13.50 -8.03
CA PRO A 182 -16.89 -14.42 -7.07
C PRO A 182 -15.88 -15.45 -6.50
N PRO A 183 -16.26 -16.23 -5.48
CA PRO A 183 -15.41 -17.28 -4.94
C PRO A 183 -15.03 -18.31 -6.00
N GLY A 184 -13.75 -18.71 -6.00
CA GLY A 184 -13.19 -19.64 -6.99
C GLY A 184 -12.45 -18.95 -8.14
N ASP A 185 -12.72 -17.66 -8.37
CA ASP A 185 -12.05 -16.89 -9.40
C ASP A 185 -10.72 -16.31 -8.88
N SER A 186 -9.85 -15.98 -9.83
CA SER A 186 -8.52 -15.46 -9.57
C SER A 186 -8.22 -14.21 -10.37
N ILE A 187 -7.34 -13.38 -9.83
CA ILE A 187 -6.91 -12.10 -10.36
C ILE A 187 -5.41 -12.16 -10.60
N ALA A 188 -4.93 -11.58 -11.70
CA ALA A 188 -3.51 -11.37 -11.97
C ALA A 188 -3.32 -10.12 -12.85
N PHE A 189 -2.58 -9.13 -12.37
CA PHE A 189 -2.22 -7.95 -13.18
C PHE A 189 -0.97 -7.22 -12.64
N SER A 190 -0.36 -6.39 -13.49
CA SER A 190 0.72 -5.49 -13.02
C SER A 190 0.14 -4.44 -12.07
N SER A 191 0.65 -4.37 -10.84
CA SER A 191 0.15 -3.43 -9.83
C SER A 191 0.43 -1.96 -10.13
N SER A 192 1.19 -1.68 -11.19
CA SER A 192 1.36 -0.33 -11.74
C SER A 192 0.08 0.19 -12.40
N ARG A 193 -0.85 -0.69 -12.77
CA ARG A 193 -2.15 -0.32 -13.29
C ARG A 193 -2.99 0.28 -12.15
N PRO A 194 -3.60 1.47 -12.32
CA PRO A 194 -4.47 2.06 -11.30
C PRO A 194 -5.56 1.07 -10.86
N HIS A 195 -5.58 0.70 -9.59
CA HIS A 195 -6.53 -0.28 -9.07
C HIS A 195 -6.99 0.01 -7.64
N TYR A 196 -8.16 -0.50 -7.28
CA TYR A 196 -8.58 -0.72 -5.90
C TYR A 196 -9.66 -1.81 -5.84
N TYR A 197 -9.82 -2.40 -4.68
CA TYR A 197 -10.86 -3.39 -4.38
C TYR A 197 -11.93 -2.82 -3.45
N SER A 198 -13.18 -3.24 -3.66
CA SER A 198 -14.30 -2.98 -2.75
C SER A 198 -15.19 -4.22 -2.58
N ASN A 199 -16.00 -4.22 -1.54
CA ASN A 199 -17.07 -5.19 -1.33
C ASN A 199 -18.42 -4.46 -1.34
N HIS A 200 -19.22 -4.69 -2.38
CA HIS A 200 -20.58 -4.14 -2.49
C HIS A 200 -21.68 -5.10 -1.99
N GLY A 201 -21.30 -6.29 -1.54
CA GLY A 201 -22.22 -7.27 -0.98
C GLY A 201 -22.60 -6.98 0.47
N ASP A 202 -23.48 -7.83 1.01
CA ASP A 202 -23.99 -7.80 2.38
C ASP A 202 -23.25 -8.77 3.33
N VAL A 203 -22.36 -9.61 2.78
CA VAL A 203 -21.48 -10.51 3.53
C VAL A 203 -20.02 -10.15 3.32
N PRO A 204 -19.10 -10.49 4.26
CA PRO A 204 -17.68 -10.29 4.07
C PRO A 204 -17.15 -10.99 2.82
N ALA A 205 -16.31 -10.29 2.05
CA ALA A 205 -15.55 -10.85 0.94
C ALA A 205 -14.12 -11.13 1.41
N GLN A 206 -13.57 -12.29 1.07
CA GLN A 206 -12.25 -12.74 1.48
C GLN A 206 -11.46 -13.26 0.28
N ALA A 207 -10.20 -12.87 0.19
CA ALA A 207 -9.29 -13.36 -0.83
C ALA A 207 -7.87 -13.51 -0.27
N VAL A 208 -7.15 -14.50 -0.78
CA VAL A 208 -5.71 -14.66 -0.55
C VAL A 208 -4.98 -13.89 -1.63
N PHE A 209 -4.20 -12.89 -1.23
CA PHE A 209 -3.38 -12.06 -2.08
C PHE A 209 -1.92 -12.50 -2.03
N PHE A 210 -1.26 -12.50 -3.19
CA PHE A 210 0.18 -12.63 -3.33
C PHE A 210 0.68 -11.46 -4.17
N VAL A 211 1.47 -10.57 -3.56
CA VAL A 211 2.12 -9.50 -4.32
C VAL A 211 3.58 -9.88 -4.49
N ASP A 212 4.00 -10.14 -5.73
CA ASP A 212 5.38 -10.46 -6.10
C ASP A 212 6.11 -9.21 -6.62
N GLY A 213 7.40 -9.07 -6.29
CA GLY A 213 8.26 -7.99 -6.78
C GLY A 213 8.09 -6.64 -6.07
N ARG A 214 7.43 -6.60 -4.90
CA ARG A 214 7.22 -5.36 -4.14
C ARG A 214 8.46 -4.88 -3.35
N GLY A 215 9.52 -5.68 -3.34
CA GLY A 215 10.75 -5.46 -2.56
C GLY A 215 11.88 -4.75 -3.30
N ASP A 216 11.80 -4.56 -4.62
CA ASP A 216 12.86 -3.90 -5.38
C ASP A 216 12.78 -2.37 -5.16
N THR A 217 13.64 -1.85 -4.29
CA THR A 217 13.95 -0.42 -4.25
C THR A 217 14.50 -0.02 -5.61
N VAL A 218 14.00 1.09 -6.17
CA VAL A 218 14.58 1.73 -7.36
C VAL A 218 16.09 1.85 -7.17
N GLU A 219 16.85 1.06 -7.90
CA GLU A 219 18.25 1.34 -8.13
C GLU A 219 18.26 2.65 -8.91
N SER A 220 18.69 3.74 -8.27
CA SER A 220 18.87 5.01 -8.95
C SER A 220 19.94 4.78 -10.02
N ASP A 221 19.52 4.62 -11.27
CA ASP A 221 20.42 4.54 -12.41
C ASP A 221 21.30 5.81 -12.42
N PRO A 222 22.62 5.70 -12.20
CA PRO A 222 23.51 6.85 -12.20
C PRO A 222 23.75 7.40 -13.63
N ALA A 223 23.10 6.84 -14.65
CA ALA A 223 23.27 7.24 -16.05
C ALA A 223 21.97 7.53 -16.82
N GLY A 224 20.83 7.76 -16.15
CA GLY A 224 19.55 8.03 -16.81
C GLY A 224 18.86 9.28 -16.27
N GLY A 225 19.25 10.46 -16.74
CA GLY A 225 18.51 11.69 -16.44
C GLY A 225 17.07 11.59 -16.94
N VAL A 226 16.11 11.61 -16.02
CA VAL A 226 14.72 11.93 -16.37
C VAL A 226 14.69 13.40 -16.74
N GLY A 227 14.75 13.67 -18.04
CA GLY A 227 14.47 14.98 -18.59
C GLY A 227 13.06 15.41 -18.20
N GLU A 228 12.88 16.73 -18.10
CA GLU A 228 11.61 17.44 -18.02
C GLU A 228 10.66 17.10 -19.20
N GLU A 229 10.22 15.85 -19.34
CA GLU A 229 8.98 15.54 -20.05
C GLU A 229 7.80 15.79 -19.11
N ASP A 230 7.62 17.10 -18.90
CA ASP A 230 6.39 17.84 -18.81
C ASP A 230 5.16 17.08 -18.27
N VAL A 231 4.99 17.15 -16.94
CA VAL A 231 3.75 16.82 -16.22
C VAL A 231 2.52 17.47 -16.87
N ALA A 232 2.69 18.60 -17.57
CA ALA A 232 1.64 19.25 -18.36
C ALA A 232 1.10 18.37 -19.50
N GLY A 233 1.94 17.52 -20.13
CA GLY A 233 1.54 16.63 -21.21
C GLY A 233 0.68 15.45 -20.74
N ILE A 234 0.89 14.99 -19.51
CA ILE A 234 0.08 13.94 -18.88
C ILE A 234 -1.30 14.49 -18.49
N LEU A 235 -1.35 15.72 -17.98
CA LEU A 235 -2.61 16.39 -17.60
C LEU A 235 -3.48 16.75 -18.81
N ALA A 236 -2.88 17.10 -19.95
CA ALA A 236 -3.62 17.39 -21.18
C ALA A 236 -4.32 16.16 -21.81
N ARG A 237 -3.80 14.95 -21.60
CA ARG A 237 -4.37 13.70 -22.18
C ARG A 237 -5.53 13.12 -21.36
N ILE A 238 -5.69 13.54 -20.11
CA ILE A 238 -6.75 13.08 -19.21
C ILE A 238 -7.96 14.03 -19.13
N GLY A 239 -7.99 15.09 -19.95
CA GLY A 239 -9.18 15.94 -20.15
C GLY A 239 -9.61 16.77 -18.95
N LEU A 240 -8.72 17.01 -17.98
CA LEU A 240 -8.97 17.86 -16.83
C LEU A 240 -8.29 19.22 -17.04
N ASP A 241 -8.93 20.08 -17.84
CA ASP A 241 -8.53 21.48 -17.97
C ASP A 241 -9.06 22.27 -16.76
N ASN A 242 -8.14 22.76 -15.92
CA ASN A 242 -8.45 23.67 -14.82
C ASN A 242 -8.75 25.05 -15.41
N GLY A 243 -9.99 25.23 -15.87
CA GLY A 243 -10.51 26.55 -16.20
C GLY A 243 -10.46 27.48 -14.98
N GLN A 244 -9.51 28.40 -14.99
CA GLN A 244 -9.62 29.69 -14.31
C GLN A 244 -9.14 30.80 -15.25
N GLY A 245 -9.96 31.84 -15.30
CA GLY A 245 -10.01 32.84 -16.36
C GLY A 245 -8.81 33.79 -16.40
N GLY A 246 -8.57 34.27 -17.61
CA GLY A 246 -7.74 35.45 -17.88
C GLY A 246 -8.63 36.59 -18.34
N ASP A 247 -8.65 37.65 -17.54
CA ASP A 247 -9.13 38.98 -17.89
C ASP A 247 -8.52 39.46 -19.22
N GLY A 248 -9.37 39.93 -20.14
CA GLY A 248 -8.98 40.48 -21.43
C GLY A 248 -9.62 41.85 -21.66
N GLN A 249 -8.83 42.89 -21.46
CA GLN A 249 -9.12 44.31 -21.72
C GLN A 249 -9.68 44.54 -23.13
N GLY A 250 -10.84 45.21 -23.22
CA GLY A 250 -11.39 45.77 -24.46
C GLY A 250 -11.13 47.27 -24.55
N GLY A 251 -9.98 47.66 -25.10
CA GLY A 251 -9.62 49.04 -25.44
C GLY A 251 -9.56 49.21 -26.97
N ALA A 252 -10.14 50.32 -27.44
CA ALA A 252 -10.49 50.66 -28.82
C ALA A 252 -9.35 50.77 -29.85
N GLY A 253 -9.70 50.62 -31.14
CA GLY A 253 -8.92 51.08 -32.30
C GLY A 253 -9.58 50.76 -33.65
N PRO A 254 -9.54 51.64 -34.68
CA PRO A 254 -10.70 51.97 -35.51
C PRO A 254 -10.67 51.40 -36.95
N GLY A 255 -11.83 51.44 -37.63
CA GLY A 255 -11.92 51.16 -39.06
C GLY A 255 -13.23 51.66 -39.66
N ALA A 256 -13.17 52.85 -40.28
CA ALA A 256 -14.24 53.47 -41.04
C ALA A 256 -14.39 52.83 -42.43
N ALA A 257 -15.64 52.62 -42.85
CA ALA A 257 -16.21 52.99 -44.17
C ALA A 257 -17.68 52.57 -44.21
#